data_AF-A0AAD0KHM7-F1
#
_entry.id   AF-A0AAD0KHM7-F1
#
_cell.length_a   1.000
_cell.length_b   1.000
_cell.length_c   1.000
_cell.angle_alpha   90.00
_cell.angle_beta   90.00
_cell.angle_gamma   90.00
#
_symmetry.space_group_name_H-M   'P 1'
#
loop_
_entity.id
_entity.type
_entity.pdbx_description
1 polymer ?
#
loop_
_entity_poly.entity_id
_entity_poly.type
_entity_poly.pdbx_seq_one_letter_code
_entity_poly.pdbx_strand_id
1 'polypeptide(L)'
;MSLLKSIKKNVSVTMCITLLFSLFIVYPASASTFFQDRFEEGDNLWTSTSGNWTIVEDEGNSVYYQSATKEGRTSAGDPAWSDYTVEADVKVVDFNGSNRTYVAGRYIDGNNFYAASLYNNNDGMLEIRKKVSGSTTTLSSKPYALQTGVWYNVKLEMSGNTINLYINDTLELSASDSK
;
A
#
# COMPACT_ATOMS: atom_id res chain seq x y z
N MET A 1 -19.48 -73.11 -32.70
CA MET A 1 -19.78 -73.73 -31.38
C MET A 1 -18.50 -73.72 -30.57
N SER A 2 -18.55 -73.23 -29.31
CA SER A 2 -17.44 -73.10 -28.33
C SER A 2 -16.43 -71.98 -28.64
N LEU A 3 -16.47 -70.75 -28.10
CA LEU A 3 -16.51 -70.28 -26.69
C LEU A 3 -15.46 -70.94 -25.79
N LEU A 4 -14.30 -70.30 -25.59
CA LEU A 4 -13.77 -69.92 -24.27
C LEU A 4 -12.41 -69.17 -24.36
N LYS A 5 -12.33 -68.10 -23.57
CA LYS A 5 -11.24 -67.13 -23.37
C LYS A 5 -10.06 -67.71 -22.59
N SER A 6 -8.83 -67.23 -22.84
CA SER A 6 -7.82 -66.91 -21.79
C SER A 6 -6.64 -66.09 -22.38
N ILE A 7 -6.55 -64.77 -22.12
CA ILE A 7 -5.70 -64.08 -21.11
C ILE A 7 -4.29 -63.66 -21.60
N LYS A 8 -3.94 -62.40 -21.25
CA LYS A 8 -2.65 -61.67 -21.30
C LYS A 8 -2.23 -60.98 -22.61
N LYS A 9 -2.45 -59.66 -22.66
CA LYS A 9 -1.33 -58.70 -22.72
C LYS A 9 -1.66 -57.45 -21.91
N ASN A 10 -0.84 -57.27 -20.89
CA ASN A 10 -0.86 -56.20 -19.91
C ASN A 10 -0.16 -54.95 -20.46
N VAL A 11 -0.60 -53.80 -19.94
CA VAL A 11 0.20 -52.60 -19.69
C VAL A 11 0.61 -51.82 -20.94
N SER A 12 -0.18 -50.81 -21.26
CA SER A 12 0.39 -49.48 -21.48
C SER A 12 -0.70 -48.43 -21.37
N VAL A 13 -0.31 -47.24 -20.91
CA VAL A 13 -1.07 -45.99 -20.95
C VAL A 13 -2.18 -45.84 -19.92
N THR A 14 -1.83 -45.54 -18.66
CA THR A 14 -2.52 -44.44 -17.93
C THR A 14 -1.67 -43.99 -16.72
N MET A 15 -0.59 -43.23 -16.96
CA MET A 15 0.16 -42.58 -15.87
C MET A 15 0.71 -41.22 -16.31
N CYS A 16 -0.10 -40.39 -16.98
CA CYS A 16 0.30 -39.01 -17.34
C CYS A 16 -0.85 -37.97 -17.35
N ILE A 17 -2.10 -38.31 -17.02
CA ILE A 17 -3.25 -37.37 -17.15
C ILE A 17 -3.86 -37.02 -15.77
N THR A 18 -3.08 -37.07 -14.70
CA THR A 18 -3.52 -36.56 -13.38
C THR A 18 -2.68 -35.39 -12.86
N LEU A 19 -1.61 -35.00 -13.58
CA LEU A 19 -0.71 -33.92 -13.16
C LEU A 19 -0.99 -32.56 -13.84
N LEU A 20 -2.16 -32.38 -14.43
CA LEU A 20 -2.56 -31.11 -15.10
C LEU A 20 -3.79 -30.45 -14.48
N PHE A 21 -4.33 -30.98 -13.37
CA PHE A 21 -5.54 -30.46 -12.71
C PHE A 21 -5.32 -29.92 -11.30
N SER A 22 -4.08 -29.65 -10.92
CA SER A 22 -3.76 -28.99 -9.66
C SER A 22 -2.72 -27.92 -9.93
N LEU A 23 -3.13 -26.66 -10.16
CA LEU A 23 -2.35 -25.44 -9.89
C LEU A 23 -3.06 -24.15 -10.34
N PHE A 24 -4.37 -24.01 -10.12
CA PHE A 24 -4.98 -22.67 -10.03
C PHE A 24 -6.07 -22.66 -8.97
N ILE A 25 -5.73 -23.12 -7.77
CA ILE A 25 -6.48 -22.66 -6.60
C ILE A 25 -5.85 -21.31 -6.25
N VAL A 26 -6.46 -20.24 -6.77
CA VAL A 26 -6.18 -18.89 -6.28
C VAL A 26 -6.85 -18.81 -4.93
N TYR A 27 -6.08 -19.07 -3.87
CA TYR A 27 -6.55 -18.77 -2.52
C TYR A 27 -6.65 -17.25 -2.43
N PRO A 28 -7.81 -16.69 -2.05
CA PRO A 28 -7.83 -15.30 -1.65
C PRO A 28 -6.84 -15.17 -0.50
N ALA A 29 -5.81 -14.34 -0.67
CA ALA A 29 -4.94 -13.98 0.42
C ALA A 29 -5.80 -13.23 1.44
N SER A 30 -6.09 -13.87 2.57
CA SER A 30 -6.76 -13.21 3.67
C SER A 30 -5.71 -12.44 4.45
N ALA A 31 -5.52 -11.16 4.11
CA ALA A 31 -4.77 -10.25 4.96
C ALA A 31 -5.66 -9.87 6.14
N SER A 32 -5.18 -10.07 7.38
CA SER A 32 -5.91 -9.54 8.54
C SER A 32 -5.70 -8.03 8.58
N THR A 33 -6.79 -7.27 8.61
CA THR A 33 -6.73 -5.84 8.91
C THR A 33 -6.33 -5.68 10.38
N PHE A 34 -5.09 -5.28 10.62
CA PHE A 34 -4.59 -5.04 11.97
C PHE A 34 -5.12 -3.73 12.56
N PHE A 35 -5.36 -2.74 11.71
CA PHE A 35 -5.80 -1.40 12.07
C PHE A 35 -6.60 -0.78 10.93
N GLN A 36 -7.67 -0.09 11.29
CA GLN A 36 -8.46 0.74 10.39
C GLN A 36 -9.08 1.87 11.21
N ASP A 37 -9.14 3.05 10.62
CA ASP A 37 -9.87 4.17 11.17
C ASP A 37 -10.63 4.87 10.05
N ARG A 38 -11.92 5.11 10.27
CA ARG A 38 -12.78 5.90 9.37
C ARG A 38 -13.10 7.27 9.95
N PHE A 39 -12.56 7.59 11.14
CA PHE A 39 -12.71 8.84 11.86
C PHE A 39 -14.13 9.21 12.30
N GLU A 40 -15.10 8.30 12.12
CA GLU A 40 -16.49 8.49 12.59
C GLU A 40 -16.62 8.51 14.12
N GLU A 41 -15.64 7.94 14.85
CA GLU A 41 -15.62 7.86 16.31
C GLU A 41 -14.53 8.74 16.96
N GLY A 42 -13.93 9.66 16.18
CA GLY A 42 -12.84 10.51 16.65
C GLY A 42 -11.45 10.04 16.19
N ASP A 43 -10.41 10.64 16.75
CA ASP A 43 -8.99 10.42 16.39
C ASP A 43 -8.16 9.85 17.55
N ASN A 44 -8.80 9.25 18.56
CA ASN A 44 -8.15 8.75 19.78
C ASN A 44 -7.07 7.68 19.53
N LEU A 45 -7.10 7.03 18.36
CA LEU A 45 -6.11 6.03 17.96
C LEU A 45 -4.83 6.65 17.36
N TRP A 46 -4.83 7.97 17.13
CA TRP A 46 -3.77 8.70 16.46
C TRP A 46 -3.01 9.58 17.44
N THR A 47 -1.69 9.62 17.26
CA THR A 47 -0.82 10.58 17.95
C THR A 47 -0.41 11.65 16.97
N SER A 48 -0.75 12.90 17.25
CA SER A 48 -0.28 14.05 16.47
C SER A 48 1.00 14.62 17.07
N THR A 49 2.05 14.70 16.27
CA THR A 49 3.37 15.25 16.68
C THR A 49 3.62 16.67 16.15
N SER A 50 2.97 17.03 15.04
CA SER A 50 3.07 18.37 14.45
C SER A 50 1.89 18.67 13.53
N GLY A 51 1.72 19.95 13.19
CA GLY A 51 0.61 20.45 12.39
C GLY A 51 -0.63 20.75 13.23
N ASN A 52 -1.74 21.00 12.57
CA ASN A 52 -3.04 21.12 13.20
C ASN A 52 -3.97 20.09 12.56
N TRP A 53 -4.29 19.04 13.29
CA TRP A 53 -5.11 17.94 12.83
C TRP A 53 -6.46 17.95 13.53
N THR A 54 -7.53 17.87 12.76
CA THR A 54 -8.91 17.89 13.26
C THR A 54 -9.79 17.06 12.35
N ILE A 55 -10.82 16.43 12.90
CA ILE A 55 -11.85 15.78 12.09
C ILE A 55 -12.83 16.84 11.58
N VAL A 56 -13.10 16.81 10.27
CA VAL A 56 -14.04 17.70 9.57
C VAL A 56 -14.99 16.86 8.72
N GLU A 57 -16.14 17.44 8.35
CA GLU A 57 -17.02 16.84 7.34
C GLU A 57 -16.56 17.25 5.95
N ASP A 58 -16.51 16.28 5.05
CA ASP A 58 -16.25 16.50 3.63
C ASP A 58 -16.97 15.45 2.78
N GLU A 59 -17.88 15.92 1.93
CA GLU A 59 -18.69 15.09 1.03
C GLU A 59 -19.46 13.98 1.77
N GLY A 60 -19.92 14.27 2.99
CA GLY A 60 -20.66 13.35 3.84
C GLY A 60 -19.80 12.34 4.62
N ASN A 61 -18.47 12.50 4.62
CA ASN A 61 -17.55 11.63 5.36
C ASN A 61 -16.84 12.39 6.49
N SER A 62 -16.51 11.69 7.57
CA SER A 62 -15.58 12.20 8.59
C SER A 62 -14.14 12.08 8.08
N VAL A 63 -13.45 13.22 7.92
CA VAL A 63 -12.09 13.29 7.36
C VAL A 63 -11.12 13.87 8.37
N TYR A 64 -10.00 13.18 8.59
CA TYR A 64 -8.92 13.67 9.44
C TYR A 64 -8.02 14.65 8.66
N TYR A 65 -8.21 15.93 8.93
CA TYR A 65 -7.71 17.02 8.12
C TYR A 65 -6.57 17.77 8.79
N GLN A 66 -5.46 17.93 8.07
CA GLN A 66 -4.37 18.82 8.43
C GLN A 66 -4.64 20.21 7.84
N SER A 67 -4.73 21.24 8.68
CA SER A 67 -5.08 22.61 8.24
C SER A 67 -3.94 23.64 8.37
N ALA A 68 -2.77 23.24 8.85
CA ALA A 68 -1.65 24.16 9.05
C ALA A 68 -0.78 24.29 7.79
N THR A 69 -0.24 25.48 7.54
CA THR A 69 0.61 25.76 6.37
C THR A 69 2.06 25.23 6.49
N LYS A 70 2.37 24.54 7.60
CA LYS A 70 3.66 23.89 7.87
C LYS A 70 3.48 22.37 7.92
N GLU A 71 4.60 21.63 7.91
CA GLU A 71 4.59 20.17 8.01
C GLU A 71 3.72 19.67 9.18
N GLY A 72 2.72 18.86 8.86
CA GLY A 72 1.93 18.12 9.82
C GLY A 72 2.32 16.65 9.84
N ARG A 73 2.30 16.04 11.03
CA ARG A 73 2.62 14.63 11.20
C ARG A 73 1.80 13.99 12.29
N THR A 74 1.15 12.90 11.93
CA THR A 74 0.37 12.05 12.81
C THR A 74 0.63 10.59 12.49
N SER A 75 0.49 9.71 13.47
CA SER A 75 0.79 8.28 13.34
C SER A 75 -0.12 7.43 14.23
N ALA A 76 -0.39 6.22 13.77
CA ALA A 76 -1.10 5.16 14.48
C ALA A 76 -0.51 3.80 14.10
N GLY A 77 -0.89 2.74 14.82
CA GLY A 77 -0.42 1.38 14.62
C GLY A 77 0.75 0.99 15.53
N ASP A 78 1.46 -0.08 15.17
CA ASP A 78 2.54 -0.66 15.98
C ASP A 78 3.90 -0.56 15.26
N PRO A 79 4.92 0.06 15.87
CA PRO A 79 6.26 0.14 15.27
C PRO A 79 6.95 -1.23 15.09
N ALA A 80 6.45 -2.30 15.70
CA ALA A 80 6.96 -3.66 15.51
C ALA A 80 6.49 -4.29 14.18
N TRP A 81 5.50 -3.71 13.49
CA TRP A 81 5.06 -4.22 12.19
C TRP A 81 6.15 -4.05 11.13
N SER A 82 6.39 -5.13 10.39
CA SER A 82 7.53 -5.21 9.49
C SER A 82 7.11 -5.43 8.04
N ASP A 83 6.17 -6.33 7.78
CA ASP A 83 5.64 -6.60 6.45
C ASP A 83 4.13 -6.40 6.46
N TYR A 84 3.67 -5.34 5.80
CA TYR A 84 2.28 -4.90 5.80
C TYR A 84 2.02 -3.89 4.69
N THR A 85 0.74 -3.63 4.49
CA THR A 85 0.25 -2.57 3.60
C THR A 85 -0.37 -1.47 4.44
N VAL A 86 0.02 -0.22 4.16
CA VAL A 86 -0.68 0.96 4.64
C VAL A 86 -1.43 1.60 3.47
N GLU A 87 -2.67 1.98 3.71
CA GLU A 87 -3.57 2.52 2.70
C GLU A 87 -4.37 3.67 3.31
N ALA A 88 -4.55 4.73 2.53
CA ALA A 88 -5.41 5.85 2.90
C ALA A 88 -5.99 6.50 1.64
N ASP A 89 -7.25 6.94 1.73
CA ASP A 89 -7.79 7.89 0.76
C ASP A 89 -7.27 9.28 1.12
N VAL A 90 -6.63 9.94 0.15
CA VAL A 90 -5.94 11.22 0.32
C VAL A 90 -6.47 12.24 -0.66
N LYS A 91 -6.96 13.37 -0.15
CA LYS A 91 -7.30 14.57 -0.94
C LYS A 91 -6.35 15.70 -0.56
N VAL A 92 -5.51 16.11 -1.50
CA VAL A 92 -4.66 17.29 -1.31
C VAL A 92 -5.44 18.53 -1.72
N VAL A 93 -5.74 19.41 -0.76
CA VAL A 93 -6.49 20.65 -1.03
C VAL A 93 -5.59 21.76 -1.58
N ASP A 94 -4.35 21.82 -1.12
CA ASP A 94 -3.31 22.73 -1.61
C ASP A 94 -1.94 22.14 -1.27
N PHE A 95 -1.01 22.19 -2.22
CA PHE A 95 0.38 21.79 -2.00
C PHE A 95 1.24 22.93 -1.44
N ASN A 96 0.77 24.17 -1.40
CA ASN A 96 1.52 25.34 -0.93
C ASN A 96 2.89 25.49 -1.63
N GLY A 97 2.88 25.49 -2.97
CA GLY A 97 4.10 25.44 -3.78
C GLY A 97 4.59 24.00 -4.00
N SER A 98 5.91 23.79 -3.96
CA SER A 98 6.52 22.50 -4.28
C SER A 98 6.72 21.63 -3.03
N ASN A 99 5.61 21.18 -2.44
CA ASN A 99 5.63 20.27 -1.28
C ASN A 99 5.06 18.89 -1.60
N ARG A 100 5.07 18.03 -0.58
CA ARG A 100 4.72 16.61 -0.65
C ARG A 100 3.69 16.26 0.40
N THR A 101 2.83 15.31 0.06
CA THR A 101 1.97 14.60 1.00
C THR A 101 2.38 13.14 1.06
N TYR A 102 2.44 12.57 2.27
CA TYR A 102 2.93 11.21 2.50
C TYR A 102 1.86 10.31 3.10
N VAL A 103 1.80 9.07 2.59
CA VAL A 103 1.30 7.91 3.34
C VAL A 103 2.52 7.10 3.74
N ALA A 104 2.79 7.03 5.04
CA ALA A 104 4.04 6.48 5.58
C ALA A 104 3.85 5.08 6.17
N GLY A 105 4.87 4.24 5.99
CA GLY A 105 4.94 2.87 6.46
C GLY A 105 6.30 2.55 7.07
N ARG A 106 6.38 1.46 7.84
CA ARG A 106 7.47 1.14 8.79
C ARG A 106 7.91 2.38 9.56
N TYR A 107 6.93 3.16 10.01
CA TYR A 107 7.15 4.43 10.66
C TYR A 107 7.59 4.20 12.10
N ILE A 108 8.79 4.66 12.44
CA ILE A 108 9.30 4.66 13.81
C ILE A 108 9.16 6.06 14.40
N ASP A 109 9.59 7.09 13.65
CA ASP A 109 9.54 8.48 14.09
C ASP A 109 9.69 9.48 12.92
N GLY A 110 9.86 10.76 13.30
CA GLY A 110 10.19 11.91 12.46
C GLY A 110 11.20 11.68 11.34
N ASN A 111 12.14 10.77 11.61
CA ASN A 111 13.43 10.61 10.97
C ASN A 111 13.64 9.22 10.37
N ASN A 112 12.69 8.28 10.56
CA ASN A 112 12.82 6.88 10.18
C ASN A 112 11.48 6.32 9.66
N PHE A 113 11.35 6.20 8.34
CA PHE A 113 10.15 5.67 7.67
C PHE A 113 10.37 5.40 6.17
N TYR A 114 9.45 4.66 5.56
CA TYR A 114 9.20 4.69 4.11
C TYR A 114 7.91 5.45 3.82
N ALA A 115 7.77 6.02 2.63
CA ALA A 115 6.58 6.77 2.26
C ALA A 115 6.23 6.63 0.78
N ALA A 116 4.93 6.50 0.51
CA ALA A 116 4.34 6.89 -0.75
C ALA A 116 4.19 8.41 -0.77
N SER A 117 4.75 9.05 -1.79
CA SER A 117 4.84 10.51 -1.87
C SER A 117 4.10 11.04 -3.09
N LEU A 118 3.13 11.92 -2.85
CA LEU A 118 2.48 12.74 -3.86
C LEU A 118 3.20 14.09 -3.84
N TYR A 119 4.00 14.36 -4.86
CA TYR A 119 4.87 15.53 -4.92
C TYR A 119 4.40 16.53 -5.98
N ASN A 120 4.16 17.78 -5.59
CA ASN A 120 3.85 18.84 -6.54
C ASN A 120 5.13 19.38 -7.20
N ASN A 121 5.48 18.80 -8.35
CA ASN A 121 6.59 19.23 -9.17
C ASN A 121 6.27 18.98 -10.64
N ASN A 122 6.21 20.03 -11.44
CA ASN A 122 5.92 19.98 -12.89
C ASN A 122 4.74 19.05 -13.22
N ASP A 123 3.53 19.47 -12.88
CA ASP A 123 2.26 18.73 -12.99
C ASP A 123 2.10 17.51 -12.06
N GLY A 124 3.15 17.16 -11.31
CA GLY A 124 3.10 16.18 -10.24
C GLY A 124 4.03 14.99 -10.46
N MET A 125 4.49 14.40 -9.36
CA MET A 125 5.29 13.17 -9.36
C MET A 125 4.84 12.24 -8.24
N LEU A 126 4.87 10.94 -8.53
CA LEU A 126 4.86 9.90 -7.51
C LEU A 126 6.29 9.54 -7.15
N GLU A 127 6.55 9.33 -5.87
CA GLU A 127 7.84 8.85 -5.38
C GLU A 127 7.64 7.77 -4.31
N ILE A 128 8.50 6.75 -4.32
CA ILE A 128 8.77 5.92 -3.13
C ILE A 128 9.97 6.55 -2.44
N ARG A 129 9.80 6.98 -1.19
CA ARG A 129 10.84 7.63 -0.40
C ARG A 129 11.19 6.81 0.82
N LYS A 130 12.44 6.93 1.26
CA LYS A 130 12.94 6.44 2.55
C LYS A 130 13.52 7.60 3.33
N LYS A 131 13.31 7.63 4.64
CA LYS A 131 14.07 8.47 5.57
C LYS A 131 14.75 7.57 6.61
N VAL A 132 16.05 7.76 6.81
CA VAL A 132 16.85 7.08 7.85
C VAL A 132 17.71 8.12 8.54
N SER A 133 17.63 8.18 9.88
CA SER A 133 18.38 9.13 10.70
C SER A 133 18.27 10.58 10.20
N GLY A 134 17.09 10.96 9.70
CA GLY A 134 16.78 12.31 9.21
C GLY A 134 17.13 12.55 7.73
N SER A 135 17.95 11.68 7.12
CA SER A 135 18.32 11.79 5.70
C SER A 135 17.29 11.12 4.81
N THR A 136 16.86 11.81 3.75
CA THR A 136 15.82 11.31 2.83
C THR A 136 16.41 10.90 1.49
N THR A 137 15.96 9.76 0.97
CA THR A 137 16.33 9.22 -0.35
C THR A 137 15.07 8.88 -1.14
N THR A 138 15.03 9.26 -2.42
CA THR A 138 14.01 8.77 -3.37
C THR A 138 14.51 7.45 -3.95
N LEU A 139 13.74 6.37 -3.76
CA LEU A 139 14.07 5.02 -4.24
C LEU A 139 13.56 4.78 -5.66
N SER A 140 12.41 5.35 -6.00
CA SER A 140 11.78 5.26 -7.31
C SER A 140 10.85 6.44 -7.51
N SER A 141 10.67 6.90 -8.75
CA SER A 141 9.79 8.03 -9.06
C SER A 141 9.33 8.03 -10.51
N LYS A 142 8.17 8.62 -10.77
CA LYS A 142 7.70 8.94 -12.13
C LYS A 142 6.78 10.16 -12.15
N PRO A 143 6.68 10.85 -13.30
CA PRO A 143 5.64 11.88 -13.49
C PRO A 143 4.24 11.29 -13.31
N TYR A 144 3.37 12.04 -12.67
CA TYR A 144 1.96 11.69 -12.47
C TYR A 144 1.14 12.97 -12.32
N ALA A 145 0.09 13.12 -13.12
CA ALA A 145 -0.75 14.32 -13.11
C ALA A 145 -1.59 14.38 -11.81
N LEU A 146 -1.06 15.03 -10.79
CA LEU A 146 -1.72 15.21 -9.51
C LEU A 146 -2.65 16.41 -9.57
N GLN A 147 -3.88 16.24 -9.12
CA GLN A 147 -4.89 17.29 -9.08
C GLN A 147 -5.29 17.56 -7.64
N THR A 148 -5.34 18.85 -7.27
CA THR A 148 -5.90 19.24 -5.97
C THR A 148 -7.41 19.04 -5.96
N GLY A 149 -7.96 18.78 -4.79
CA GLY A 149 -9.40 18.52 -4.61
C GLY A 149 -9.87 17.16 -5.16
N VAL A 150 -8.97 16.29 -5.59
CA VAL A 150 -9.29 14.91 -6.02
C VAL A 150 -8.85 13.92 -4.95
N TRP A 151 -9.73 12.96 -4.66
CA TRP A 151 -9.42 11.81 -3.82
C TRP A 151 -8.59 10.77 -4.57
N TYR A 152 -7.49 10.36 -3.97
CA TYR A 152 -6.66 9.24 -4.43
C TYR A 152 -6.62 8.16 -3.36
N ASN A 153 -6.88 6.91 -3.73
CA ASN A 153 -6.55 5.79 -2.87
C ASN A 153 -5.04 5.52 -2.97
N VAL A 154 -4.30 5.84 -1.92
CA VAL A 154 -2.84 5.76 -1.88
C VAL A 154 -2.44 4.57 -1.02
N LYS A 155 -1.74 3.61 -1.63
CA LYS A 155 -1.36 2.36 -0.98
C LYS A 155 0.14 2.13 -1.07
N LEU A 156 0.78 1.88 0.07
CA LEU A 156 2.18 1.50 0.18
C LEU A 156 2.26 0.08 0.77
N GLU A 157 2.56 -0.88 -0.07
CA GLU A 157 2.80 -2.27 0.33
C GLU A 157 4.29 -2.48 0.58
N MET A 158 4.63 -3.06 1.73
CA MET A 158 6.01 -3.36 2.10
C MET A 158 6.12 -4.83 2.51
N SER A 159 6.78 -5.64 1.69
CA SER A 159 6.93 -7.09 1.91
C SER A 159 8.39 -7.49 1.72
N GLY A 160 9.04 -7.93 2.80
CA GLY A 160 10.50 -8.10 2.82
C GLY A 160 11.22 -6.82 2.39
N ASN A 161 11.99 -6.90 1.31
CA ASN A 161 12.74 -5.78 0.74
C ASN A 161 11.97 -5.05 -0.38
N THR A 162 10.83 -5.58 -0.81
CA THR A 162 10.02 -5.00 -1.88
C THR A 162 9.07 -3.97 -1.32
N ILE A 163 9.01 -2.82 -1.98
CA ILE A 163 8.12 -1.71 -1.64
C ILE A 163 7.38 -1.32 -2.91
N ASN A 164 6.06 -1.43 -2.88
CA ASN A 164 5.19 -1.12 -4.00
C ASN A 164 4.28 0.04 -3.63
N LEU A 165 4.16 1.00 -4.54
CA LEU A 165 3.23 2.13 -4.43
C LEU A 165 2.14 1.96 -5.48
N TYR A 166 0.89 2.03 -5.01
CA TYR A 166 -0.28 2.00 -5.86
C TYR A 166 -1.08 3.28 -5.68
N ILE A 167 -1.69 3.73 -6.78
CA ILE A 167 -2.72 4.75 -6.79
C ILE A 167 -3.97 4.13 -7.41
N ASN A 168 -5.11 4.23 -6.72
CA ASN A 168 -6.39 3.67 -7.19
C ASN A 168 -6.25 2.21 -7.64
N ASP A 169 -5.65 1.39 -6.77
CA ASP A 169 -5.31 -0.03 -6.99
C ASP A 169 -4.38 -0.36 -8.17
N THR A 170 -3.89 0.63 -8.91
CA THR A 170 -2.94 0.44 -10.01
C THR A 170 -1.51 0.50 -9.45
N LEU A 171 -0.67 -0.51 -9.74
CA LEU A 171 0.75 -0.48 -9.38
C LEU A 171 1.45 0.62 -10.17
N GLU A 172 1.88 1.67 -9.49
CA GLU A 172 2.50 2.82 -10.13
C GLU A 172 4.03 2.76 -10.07
N LEU A 173 4.59 2.33 -8.93
CA LEU A 173 6.04 2.22 -8.69
C LEU A 173 6.37 0.97 -7.87
N SER A 174 7.56 0.42 -8.10
CA SER A 174 8.18 -0.60 -7.26
C SER A 174 9.63 -0.23 -6.98
N ALA A 175 10.12 -0.59 -5.80
CA ALA A 175 11.50 -0.46 -5.37
C ALA A 175 11.93 -1.68 -4.55
N SER A 176 13.23 -1.97 -4.56
CA SER A 176 13.85 -2.95 -3.66
C SER A 176 14.85 -2.23 -2.77
N ASP A 177 14.70 -2.35 -1.45
CA ASP A 177 15.58 -1.73 -0.47
C ASP A 177 15.71 -2.65 0.75
N SER A 178 16.94 -2.90 1.19
CA SER A 178 17.20 -3.61 2.44
C SER A 178 16.96 -2.64 3.60
N LYS A 179 16.07 -3.03 4.52
CA LYS A 179 15.75 -2.30 5.77
C LYS A 179 17.02 -1.90 6.53
#